data_AF-A0A1G0Y6E6-F1
#
_entry.id   AF-A0A1G0Y6E6-F1
#
_cell.length_a   1.000
_cell.length_b   1.000
_cell.length_c   1.000
_cell.angle_alpha   90.00
_cell.angle_beta   90.00
_cell.angle_gamma   90.00
#
_symmetry.space_group_name_H-M   'P 1'
#
loop_
_entity.id
_entity.type
_entity.pdbx_description
1 polymer ?
#
loop_
_entity_poly.entity_id
_entity_poly.type
_entity_poly.pdbx_seq_one_letter_code
_entity_poly.pdbx_strand_id
1 'polypeptide(L)'
;MSLLNDMLNDLNSRPIPRPQILQTSSLSRHGLKQLSNAFCWFTIIGMFLFFIYVLIYGKQLSTSPITSLDSEPTSSVGHGLVNTLPSAPAVLTSVIAPAPIFEDEEISDYVDESSVDTVLSESYDELAMDEEKIKLSPDEWHDEQLNAALEALEAGAEQRATDLLTLILTRFPASIEVRENLAGIYLSQGALDEAVTVLNEGLSYESHNLNLTMMKARVLVEQGKHREALALLLQFNPDINKSTEYYALLAALFESLGRINEAGSVYQTLIKLDPTNGQYWLGLGIALESKHSLQQAMEAYKRASQSENIQPAVRSYAENRLNSLQG
;
A
#
# COMPACT_ATOMS: atom_id res chain seq x y z
N MET A 1 22.14 -9.03 18.33
CA MET A 1 21.22 -8.65 17.25
C MET A 1 20.17 -9.74 17.17
N SER A 2 18.89 -9.39 17.27
CA SER A 2 17.80 -10.37 17.23
C SER A 2 17.70 -10.91 15.81
N LEU A 3 17.67 -12.22 15.62
CA LEU A 3 17.39 -12.85 14.31
C LEU A 3 16.09 -12.30 13.69
N LEU A 4 15.16 -11.83 14.53
CA LEU A 4 13.98 -11.06 14.12
C LEU A 4 14.37 -9.82 13.30
N ASN A 5 15.32 -8.99 13.75
CA ASN A 5 15.73 -7.80 13.01
C ASN A 5 16.42 -8.20 11.70
N ASP A 6 17.19 -9.30 11.67
CA ASP A 6 17.80 -9.78 10.41
C ASP A 6 16.75 -10.32 9.42
N MET A 7 15.73 -11.03 9.92
CA MET A 7 14.57 -11.49 9.14
C MET A 7 13.70 -10.34 8.64
N LEU A 8 13.54 -9.31 9.44
CA LEU A 8 12.77 -8.13 9.09
C LEU A 8 13.54 -7.20 8.17
N ASN A 9 14.86 -7.09 8.35
CA ASN A 9 15.77 -6.41 7.44
C ASN A 9 15.80 -7.09 6.06
N ASP A 10 15.70 -8.42 5.96
CA ASP A 10 15.53 -9.10 4.66
C ASP A 10 14.26 -8.64 3.94
N LEU A 11 13.14 -8.66 4.65
CA LEU A 11 11.86 -8.22 4.10
C LEU A 11 11.86 -6.72 3.76
N ASN A 12 12.59 -5.89 4.52
CA ASN A 12 12.83 -4.48 4.21
C ASN A 12 13.80 -4.25 3.03
N SER A 13 14.72 -5.20 2.79
CA SER A 13 15.74 -5.10 1.74
C SER A 13 15.24 -5.55 0.37
N ARG A 14 14.04 -6.15 0.31
CA ARG A 14 13.38 -6.40 -0.97
C ARG A 14 12.97 -5.06 -1.54
N PRO A 15 13.40 -4.71 -2.77
CA PRO A 15 12.92 -3.50 -3.40
C PRO A 15 11.40 -3.60 -3.42
N ILE A 16 10.73 -2.55 -2.93
CA ILE A 16 9.30 -2.34 -3.14
C ILE A 16 9.09 -2.67 -4.62
N PRO A 17 8.21 -3.64 -4.97
CA PRO A 17 8.01 -4.00 -6.36
C PRO A 17 7.68 -2.70 -7.07
N ARG A 18 8.61 -2.24 -7.93
CA ARG A 18 8.42 -0.98 -8.66
C ARG A 18 7.03 -1.09 -9.25
N PRO A 19 6.12 -0.11 -9.05
CA PRO A 19 5.04 0.01 -10.01
C PRO A 19 5.74 -0.01 -11.36
N GLN A 20 5.28 -0.88 -12.25
CA GLN A 20 5.78 -0.85 -13.61
C GLN A 20 5.60 0.60 -14.04
N ILE A 21 6.70 1.34 -14.12
CA ILE A 21 6.74 2.57 -14.87
C ILE A 21 6.38 2.04 -16.23
N LEU A 22 5.10 2.18 -16.59
CA LEU A 22 4.75 2.30 -17.97
C LEU A 22 5.65 3.45 -18.37
N GLN A 23 6.79 3.12 -18.97
CA GLN A 23 7.39 4.00 -19.93
C GLN A 23 6.27 4.19 -20.93
N THR A 24 5.38 5.15 -20.66
CA THR A 24 4.62 5.80 -21.68
C THR A 24 5.71 6.52 -22.43
N SER A 25 6.37 5.76 -23.33
CA SER A 25 7.03 6.30 -24.50
C SER A 25 6.14 7.43 -24.92
N SER A 26 6.67 8.65 -24.76
CA SER A 26 5.92 9.87 -24.92
C SER A 26 5.21 9.74 -26.25
N LEU A 27 3.92 9.45 -26.19
CA LEU A 27 3.11 9.24 -27.37
C LEU A 27 2.94 10.65 -27.89
N SER A 28 3.90 11.06 -28.72
CA SER A 28 3.98 12.41 -29.27
C SER A 28 2.58 12.80 -29.73
N ARG A 29 2.20 14.07 -29.56
CA ARG A 29 0.85 14.57 -29.91
C ARG A 29 0.37 14.19 -31.32
N HIS A 30 1.26 13.71 -32.19
CA HIS A 30 0.97 13.08 -33.47
C HIS A 30 0.34 11.67 -33.37
N GLY A 31 0.78 10.81 -32.46
CA GLY A 31 0.24 9.46 -32.27
C GLY A 31 -1.19 9.44 -31.70
N LEU A 32 -1.52 10.35 -30.78
CA LEU A 32 -2.91 10.49 -30.29
C LEU A 32 -3.87 10.99 -31.37
N LYS A 33 -3.42 11.85 -32.31
CA LYS A 33 -4.25 12.27 -33.45
C LYS A 33 -4.49 11.13 -34.43
N GLN A 34 -3.51 10.25 -34.65
CA GLN A 34 -3.71 9.05 -35.49
C GLN A 34 -4.64 8.03 -34.82
N LEU A 35 -4.54 7.83 -33.51
CA LEU A 35 -5.44 6.95 -32.75
C LEU A 35 -6.87 7.48 -32.71
N SER A 36 -7.06 8.79 -32.52
CA SER A 36 -8.38 9.43 -32.58
C SER A 36 -9.02 9.30 -33.97
N ASN A 37 -8.23 9.48 -35.04
CA ASN A 37 -8.70 9.27 -36.40
C ASN A 37 -9.03 7.79 -36.65
N ALA A 38 -8.23 6.84 -36.18
CA ALA A 38 -8.51 5.41 -36.32
C ALA A 38 -9.80 5.01 -35.58
N PHE A 39 -10.03 5.52 -34.37
CA PHE A 39 -11.25 5.26 -33.59
C PHE A 39 -12.50 5.79 -34.28
N CYS A 40 -12.43 6.97 -34.89
CA CYS A 40 -13.53 7.53 -35.69
C CYS A 40 -13.86 6.67 -36.92
N TRP A 41 -12.86 6.10 -37.58
CA TRP A 41 -13.10 5.20 -38.71
C TRP A 41 -13.74 3.87 -38.27
N PHE A 42 -13.35 3.32 -37.12
CA PHE A 42 -13.95 2.10 -36.58
C PHE A 42 -15.43 2.27 -36.19
N THR A 43 -15.80 3.40 -35.59
CA THR A 43 -17.21 3.66 -35.25
C THR A 43 -18.06 3.87 -36.51
N ILE A 44 -17.55 4.59 -37.51
CA ILE A 44 -18.26 4.80 -38.78
C ILE A 44 -18.45 3.48 -39.54
N ILE A 45 -17.41 2.65 -39.65
CA ILE A 45 -17.49 1.33 -40.30
C ILE A 45 -18.43 0.41 -39.53
N GLY A 46 -18.36 0.41 -38.20
CA GLY A 46 -19.25 -0.40 -37.34
C GLY A 46 -20.73 -0.02 -37.50
N MET A 47 -21.06 1.27 -37.54
CA MET A 47 -22.43 1.72 -37.78
C MET A 47 -22.91 1.38 -39.20
N PHE A 48 -22.03 1.44 -40.20
CA PHE A 48 -22.36 1.08 -41.58
C PHE A 48 -22.63 -0.42 -41.72
N LEU A 49 -21.82 -1.28 -41.08
CA LEU A 49 -22.05 -2.72 -41.04
C LEU A 49 -23.31 -3.10 -40.26
N PHE A 50 -23.60 -2.40 -39.15
CA PHE A 50 -24.85 -2.58 -38.40
C PHE A 50 -26.08 -2.19 -39.23
N PHE A 51 -26.00 -1.09 -39.99
CA PHE A 51 -27.08 -0.65 -40.87
C PHE A 51 -27.34 -1.63 -42.02
N ILE A 52 -26.28 -2.18 -42.62
CA ILE A 52 -26.38 -3.26 -43.61
C ILE A 52 -27.01 -4.51 -42.98
N TYR A 53 -26.61 -4.88 -41.76
CA TYR A 53 -27.19 -6.01 -41.05
C TYR A 53 -28.70 -5.84 -40.81
N VAL A 54 -29.13 -4.64 -40.36
CA VAL A 54 -30.56 -4.33 -40.17
C VAL A 54 -31.34 -4.34 -41.49
N LEU A 55 -30.74 -3.89 -42.60
CA LEU A 55 -31.37 -3.95 -43.93
C LEU A 55 -31.52 -5.38 -44.46
N ILE A 56 -30.55 -6.26 -44.19
CA ILE A 56 -30.58 -7.65 -44.63
C ILE A 56 -31.53 -8.49 -43.77
N TYR A 57 -31.57 -8.24 -42.45
CA TYR A 57 -32.27 -9.12 -41.50
C TYR A 57 -33.53 -8.53 -40.86
N GLY A 58 -33.83 -7.24 -41.02
CA GLY A 58 -34.96 -6.56 -40.38
C GLY A 58 -36.36 -6.90 -40.91
N LYS A 59 -36.49 -7.84 -41.86
CA LYS A 59 -37.76 -8.13 -42.55
C LYS A 59 -38.53 -9.36 -42.02
N GLN A 60 -38.14 -9.97 -40.90
CA GLN A 60 -38.75 -11.23 -40.42
C GLN A 60 -39.48 -11.22 -39.08
N LEU A 61 -39.82 -10.07 -38.48
CA LEU A 61 -40.66 -10.06 -37.27
C LEU A 61 -41.91 -9.20 -37.45
N SER A 62 -42.93 -9.81 -38.04
CA SER A 62 -44.32 -9.48 -37.69
C SER A 62 -45.22 -10.70 -37.85
N THR A 63 -45.99 -10.92 -36.79
CA THR A 63 -47.21 -11.74 -36.64
C THR A 63 -47.07 -13.08 -35.92
N SER A 64 -47.58 -13.12 -34.67
CA SER A 64 -48.34 -14.25 -34.14
C SER A 64 -49.38 -13.72 -33.13
N PRO A 65 -50.66 -14.14 -33.21
CA PRO A 65 -51.73 -13.60 -32.38
C PRO A 65 -52.02 -14.42 -31.11
N ILE A 66 -52.86 -13.82 -30.28
CA ILE A 66 -53.42 -14.21 -28.97
C ILE A 66 -54.13 -15.57 -29.00
N THR A 67 -53.97 -16.37 -27.93
CA THR A 67 -54.92 -17.45 -27.57
C THR A 67 -55.16 -17.48 -26.06
N SER A 68 -56.45 -17.40 -25.72
CA SER A 68 -57.14 -17.47 -24.43
C SER A 68 -57.10 -18.84 -23.75
N LEU A 69 -57.26 -18.90 -22.42
CA LEU A 69 -58.09 -19.93 -21.78
C LEU A 69 -58.51 -19.51 -20.35
N ASP A 70 -59.84 -19.43 -20.19
CA ASP A 70 -60.59 -19.30 -18.95
C ASP A 70 -60.39 -20.50 -18.01
N SER A 71 -60.47 -20.29 -16.68
CA SER A 71 -61.59 -20.74 -15.82
C SER A 71 -61.21 -20.84 -14.34
N GLU A 72 -61.92 -20.03 -13.55
CA GLU A 72 -62.19 -20.12 -12.10
C GLU A 72 -62.97 -21.43 -11.73
N PRO A 73 -63.25 -21.81 -10.44
CA PRO A 73 -63.70 -20.91 -9.34
C PRO A 73 -63.42 -21.28 -7.84
N THR A 74 -63.59 -20.26 -6.97
CA THR A 74 -64.20 -20.20 -5.60
C THR A 74 -63.68 -21.12 -4.46
N SER A 75 -63.62 -20.81 -3.16
CA SER A 75 -63.98 -19.74 -2.19
C SER A 75 -63.11 -20.04 -0.92
N SER A 76 -62.86 -19.21 0.10
CA SER A 76 -63.78 -18.46 0.95
C SER A 76 -63.02 -17.52 1.91
N VAL A 77 -63.53 -16.28 2.03
CA VAL A 77 -63.81 -15.49 3.26
C VAL A 77 -62.73 -15.35 4.36
N GLY A 78 -62.39 -14.09 4.68
CA GLY A 78 -61.92 -13.68 6.01
C GLY A 78 -61.44 -12.22 6.10
N HIS A 79 -62.34 -11.32 6.51
CA HIS A 79 -62.19 -9.91 6.96
C HIS A 79 -60.80 -9.54 7.56
N GLY A 80 -60.20 -8.36 7.33
CA GLY A 80 -60.68 -6.97 7.51
C GLY A 80 -59.69 -6.26 8.45
N LEU A 81 -58.92 -5.24 8.02
CA LEU A 81 -59.01 -3.80 8.37
C LEU A 81 -57.67 -3.21 7.86
N VAL A 82 -57.57 -2.38 6.81
CA VAL A 82 -57.92 -0.95 6.65
C VAL A 82 -57.20 -0.01 7.64
N ASN A 83 -56.35 0.84 7.04
CA ASN A 83 -55.91 2.19 7.44
C ASN A 83 -54.85 2.30 8.56
N THR A 84 -53.80 3.11 8.48
CA THR A 84 -53.53 4.38 7.77
C THR A 84 -52.02 4.69 7.77
N LEU A 85 -51.50 5.22 6.66
CA LEU A 85 -50.42 6.24 6.63
C LEU A 85 -51.06 7.60 6.97
N PRO A 86 -50.34 8.60 7.58
CA PRO A 86 -49.30 9.33 6.84
C PRO A 86 -48.16 9.99 7.66
N SER A 87 -47.29 10.67 6.91
CA SER A 87 -46.48 11.87 7.26
C SER A 87 -44.97 11.68 7.56
N ALA A 88 -44.17 12.28 6.66
CA ALA A 88 -42.80 12.75 6.86
C ALA A 88 -42.84 14.29 7.00
N PRO A 89 -41.71 15.01 7.15
CA PRO A 89 -40.53 14.82 7.99
C PRO A 89 -40.34 16.01 8.97
N ALA A 90 -39.70 15.81 10.12
CA ALA A 90 -39.34 16.90 11.02
C ALA A 90 -37.95 17.46 10.67
N VAL A 91 -37.94 18.73 10.25
CA VAL A 91 -36.78 19.61 10.11
C VAL A 91 -36.25 19.94 11.51
N LEU A 92 -34.96 19.68 11.77
CA LEU A 92 -34.24 20.25 12.91
C LEU A 92 -33.32 21.36 12.38
N THR A 93 -33.79 22.59 12.53
CA THR A 93 -33.02 23.81 12.36
C THR A 93 -32.26 24.15 13.64
N SER A 94 -31.01 24.60 13.45
CA SER A 94 -30.32 25.67 14.19
C SER A 94 -30.16 25.53 15.72
N VAL A 95 -28.91 25.44 16.20
CA VAL A 95 -28.21 26.56 16.87
C VAL A 95 -26.70 26.32 16.75
N ILE A 96 -26.01 27.17 15.98
CA ILE A 96 -24.56 27.35 16.01
C ILE A 96 -24.30 28.37 17.13
N ALA A 97 -23.51 28.00 18.13
CA ALA A 97 -22.98 28.94 19.12
C ALA A 97 -21.63 29.49 18.60
N PRO A 98 -21.40 30.82 18.60
CA PRO A 98 -20.11 31.38 18.22
C PRO A 98 -19.08 31.23 19.34
N ALA A 99 -17.83 30.95 18.95
CA ALA A 99 -16.65 30.92 19.82
C ALA A 99 -16.27 32.34 20.30
N PRO A 100 -15.62 32.49 21.47
CA PRO A 100 -15.37 33.79 22.08
C PRO A 100 -14.27 34.58 21.36
N ILE A 101 -14.53 35.87 21.21
CA ILE A 101 -13.63 36.94 20.79
C ILE A 101 -12.68 37.21 21.95
N PHE A 102 -11.36 37.17 21.71
CA PHE A 102 -10.36 37.68 22.64
C PHE A 102 -10.04 39.12 22.25
N GLU A 103 -10.18 40.00 23.23
CA GLU A 103 -9.95 41.44 23.16
C GLU A 103 -8.45 41.78 23.08
N ASP A 104 -8.21 42.90 22.43
CA ASP A 104 -6.93 43.54 22.14
C ASP A 104 -6.11 43.82 23.40
N GLU A 105 -4.84 43.42 23.40
CA GLU A 105 -3.83 43.97 24.32
C GLU A 105 -2.74 44.68 23.52
N GLU A 106 -2.65 45.96 23.82
CA GLU A 106 -1.85 47.02 23.25
C GLU A 106 -0.36 46.80 23.55
N ILE A 107 0.48 46.55 22.53
CA ILE A 107 1.93 46.70 22.64
C ILE A 107 2.41 47.59 21.50
N SER A 108 2.50 48.87 21.83
CA SER A 108 3.37 49.84 21.17
C SER A 108 4.81 49.47 21.48
N ASP A 109 5.62 49.18 20.46
CA ASP A 109 6.95 49.79 20.34
C ASP A 109 7.53 49.65 18.93
N TYR A 110 7.97 50.80 18.44
CA TYR A 110 8.68 51.10 17.20
C TYR A 110 9.96 50.24 17.00
N VAL A 111 10.09 49.52 15.88
CA VAL A 111 11.40 49.27 15.22
C VAL A 111 11.24 49.13 13.68
N ASP A 112 11.58 50.22 12.99
CA ASP A 112 12.32 50.37 11.73
C ASP A 112 12.28 49.23 10.67
N GLU A 113 11.37 49.34 9.70
CA GLU A 113 11.37 48.61 8.42
C GLU A 113 12.38 49.24 7.43
N SER A 114 13.69 49.03 7.60
CA SER A 114 14.63 49.33 6.50
C SER A 114 15.99 48.61 6.56
N SER A 115 16.08 47.30 6.88
CA SER A 115 17.33 46.55 6.64
C SER A 115 17.25 45.02 6.84
N VAL A 116 16.31 44.31 6.21
CA VAL A 116 16.35 42.82 6.18
C VAL A 116 16.04 42.25 4.78
N ASP A 117 16.48 42.94 3.73
CA ASP A 117 16.42 42.46 2.34
C ASP A 117 17.83 42.50 1.72
N THR A 118 18.80 41.72 2.24
CA THR A 118 20.11 41.62 1.53
C THR A 118 21.01 40.41 1.86
N VAL A 119 20.56 39.33 2.52
CA VAL A 119 21.49 38.20 2.82
C VAL A 119 20.90 36.79 2.63
N LEU A 120 19.89 36.61 1.79
CA LEU A 120 19.42 35.26 1.42
C LEU A 120 19.24 35.04 -0.10
N SER A 121 19.86 35.89 -0.94
CA SER A 121 19.73 35.82 -2.40
C SER A 121 20.98 35.34 -3.15
N GLU A 122 22.08 34.99 -2.49
CA GLU A 122 23.35 34.67 -3.18
C GLU A 122 23.74 33.19 -3.19
N SER A 123 22.81 32.25 -3.02
CA SER A 123 23.12 30.81 -3.20
C SER A 123 22.13 30.03 -4.09
N TYR A 124 21.31 30.71 -4.89
CA TYR A 124 20.42 30.06 -5.87
C TYR A 124 20.69 30.45 -7.33
N ASP A 125 21.78 31.16 -7.61
CA ASP A 125 22.09 31.68 -8.95
C ASP A 125 22.85 30.71 -9.87
N GLU A 126 23.07 29.45 -9.47
CA GLU A 126 23.70 28.43 -10.33
C GLU A 126 22.72 27.37 -10.86
N LEU A 127 21.44 27.72 -10.97
CA LEU A 127 20.44 26.93 -11.71
C LEU A 127 19.61 27.76 -12.71
N ALA A 128 20.06 28.97 -13.06
CA ALA A 128 19.51 29.75 -14.17
C ALA A 128 19.93 29.15 -15.53
N MET A 129 19.50 27.92 -15.80
CA MET A 129 19.49 27.34 -17.14
C MET A 129 18.07 27.38 -17.70
N ASP A 130 17.84 28.37 -18.55
CA ASP A 130 16.81 28.46 -19.60
C ASP A 130 15.37 28.12 -19.17
N GLU A 131 14.61 29.17 -18.84
CA GLU A 131 13.16 29.16 -18.59
C GLU A 131 12.31 28.79 -19.83
N GLU A 132 12.90 28.38 -20.94
CA GLU A 132 12.19 27.80 -22.10
C GLU A 132 12.02 26.28 -21.97
N LYS A 133 11.81 25.80 -20.73
CA LYS A 133 11.74 24.37 -20.38
C LYS A 133 10.30 23.93 -20.15
N ILE A 134 9.88 22.99 -21.01
CA ILE A 134 8.75 22.05 -20.90
C ILE A 134 7.91 22.24 -19.62
N LYS A 135 6.73 22.83 -19.77
CA LYS A 135 5.74 22.88 -18.69
C LYS A 135 5.14 21.49 -18.50
N LEU A 136 5.79 20.68 -17.68
CA LEU A 136 5.32 19.35 -17.28
C LEU A 136 3.95 19.47 -16.61
N SER A 137 3.08 18.49 -16.84
CA SER A 137 1.90 18.32 -16.01
C SER A 137 2.31 17.96 -14.57
N PRO A 138 1.44 18.17 -13.57
CA PRO A 138 1.71 17.77 -12.19
C PRO A 138 2.16 16.30 -12.07
N ASP A 139 1.49 15.40 -12.78
CA ASP A 139 1.79 13.96 -12.74
C ASP A 139 3.12 13.64 -13.43
N GLU A 140 3.42 14.24 -14.59
CA GLU A 140 4.72 14.06 -15.26
C GLU A 140 5.88 14.59 -14.40
N TRP A 141 5.68 15.72 -13.69
CA TRP A 141 6.68 16.23 -12.77
C TRP A 141 6.86 15.31 -11.57
N HIS A 142 5.76 14.77 -11.00
CA HIS A 142 5.81 13.81 -9.90
C HIS A 142 6.66 12.60 -10.30
N ASP A 143 6.35 11.99 -11.45
CA ASP A 143 7.03 10.79 -11.94
C ASP A 143 8.50 11.05 -12.24
N GLU A 144 8.83 12.21 -12.82
CA GLU A 144 10.23 12.59 -13.06
C GLU A 144 11.02 12.72 -11.76
N GLN A 145 10.47 13.38 -10.74
CA GLN A 145 11.16 13.52 -9.46
C GLN A 145 11.26 12.18 -8.72
N LEU A 146 10.22 11.35 -8.78
CA LEU A 146 10.23 10.03 -8.15
C LEU A 146 11.29 9.14 -8.80
N ASN A 147 11.37 9.12 -10.13
CA ASN A 147 12.41 8.40 -10.85
C ASN A 147 13.81 8.88 -10.47
N ALA A 148 14.04 10.20 -10.40
CA ALA A 148 15.31 10.76 -9.95
C ALA A 148 15.66 10.39 -8.50
N ALA A 149 14.66 10.28 -7.62
CA ALA A 149 14.86 9.83 -6.24
C ALA A 149 15.25 8.35 -6.20
N LEU A 150 14.59 7.49 -6.99
CA LEU A 150 14.90 6.08 -7.08
C LEU A 150 16.31 5.83 -7.68
N GLU A 151 16.69 6.59 -8.71
CA GLU A 151 18.05 6.56 -9.27
C GLU A 151 19.09 6.99 -8.24
N ALA A 152 18.79 8.02 -7.42
CA ALA A 152 19.66 8.44 -6.33
C ALA A 152 19.83 7.33 -5.28
N LEU A 153 18.77 6.57 -4.95
CA LEU A 153 18.86 5.41 -4.07
C LEU A 153 19.74 4.30 -4.65
N GLU A 154 19.58 3.98 -5.94
CA GLU A 154 20.44 3.00 -6.62
C GLU A 154 21.91 3.43 -6.62
N ALA A 155 22.18 4.73 -6.71
CA ALA A 155 23.52 5.30 -6.62
C ALA A 155 24.05 5.43 -5.17
N GLY A 156 23.27 5.06 -4.15
CA GLY A 156 23.63 5.23 -2.73
C GLY A 156 23.60 6.68 -2.25
N ALA A 157 23.05 7.60 -3.04
CA ALA A 157 22.88 9.01 -2.71
C ALA A 157 21.59 9.24 -1.90
N GLU A 158 21.50 8.62 -0.71
CA GLU A 158 20.29 8.61 0.12
C GLU A 158 19.79 10.01 0.51
N GLN A 159 20.70 10.97 0.77
CA GLN A 159 20.30 12.34 1.09
C GLN A 159 19.55 12.99 -0.07
N ARG A 160 20.08 12.86 -1.29
CA ARG A 160 19.46 13.39 -2.50
C ARG A 160 18.09 12.75 -2.73
N ALA A 161 17.96 11.44 -2.51
CA ALA A 161 16.68 10.76 -2.61
C ALA A 161 15.67 11.31 -1.59
N THR A 162 16.09 11.49 -0.34
CA THR A 162 15.26 12.04 0.74
C THR A 162 14.78 13.46 0.43
N ASP A 163 15.67 14.32 -0.10
CA ASP A 163 15.34 15.69 -0.50
C ASP A 163 14.29 15.70 -1.63
N LEU A 164 14.46 14.84 -2.64
CA LEU A 164 13.52 14.72 -3.75
C LEU A 164 12.16 14.18 -3.31
N LEU A 165 12.12 13.12 -2.48
CA LEU A 165 10.88 12.56 -1.95
C LEU A 165 10.14 13.58 -1.08
N THR A 166 10.86 14.30 -0.23
CA THR A 166 10.28 15.38 0.59
C THR A 166 9.73 16.50 -0.29
N LEU A 167 10.45 16.88 -1.34
CA LEU A 167 9.98 17.87 -2.32
C LEU A 167 8.69 17.41 -2.99
N ILE A 168 8.58 16.13 -3.38
CA ILE A 168 7.33 15.59 -3.94
C ILE A 168 6.19 15.72 -2.95
N LEU A 169 6.39 15.38 -1.67
CA LEU A 169 5.35 15.47 -0.64
C LEU A 169 4.88 16.90 -0.36
N THR A 170 5.68 17.94 -0.64
CA THR A 170 5.21 19.33 -0.55
C THR A 170 4.10 19.66 -1.56
N ARG A 171 4.05 18.92 -2.68
CA ARG A 171 3.09 19.14 -3.79
C ARG A 171 2.02 18.06 -3.84
N PHE A 172 2.38 16.82 -3.50
CA PHE A 172 1.52 15.63 -3.54
C PHE A 172 1.53 14.96 -2.17
N PRO A 173 0.94 15.59 -1.13
CA PRO A 173 1.06 15.12 0.24
C PRO A 173 0.38 13.77 0.49
N ALA A 174 -0.56 13.36 -0.38
CA ALA A 174 -1.25 12.07 -0.33
C ALA A 174 -0.52 10.93 -1.08
N SER A 175 0.67 11.17 -1.65
CA SER A 175 1.39 10.15 -2.42
C SER A 175 1.90 9.02 -1.52
N ILE A 176 1.20 7.88 -1.53
CA ILE A 176 1.52 6.72 -0.69
C ILE A 176 2.86 6.11 -1.08
N GLU A 177 3.12 5.95 -2.38
CA GLU A 177 4.37 5.39 -2.89
C GLU A 177 5.59 6.20 -2.42
N VAL A 178 5.50 7.53 -2.45
CA VAL A 178 6.59 8.41 -1.98
C VAL A 178 6.82 8.24 -0.48
N ARG A 179 5.75 8.09 0.30
CA ARG A 179 5.82 7.84 1.75
C ARG A 179 6.40 6.47 2.07
N GLU A 180 6.05 5.44 1.30
CA GLU A 180 6.64 4.10 1.42
C GLU A 180 8.15 4.18 1.18
N ASN A 181 8.60 4.81 0.09
CA ASN A 181 10.02 4.98 -0.19
C ASN A 181 10.75 5.77 0.90
N LEU A 182 10.19 6.90 1.34
CA LEU A 182 10.78 7.73 2.39
C LEU A 182 10.85 7.00 3.74
N ALA A 183 9.80 6.27 4.11
CA ALA A 183 9.80 5.45 5.32
C ALA A 183 10.82 4.31 5.25
N GLY A 184 11.04 3.72 4.07
CA GLY A 184 12.07 2.71 3.82
C GLY A 184 13.49 3.25 4.07
N ILE A 185 13.78 4.46 3.59
CA ILE A 185 15.06 5.15 3.84
C ILE A 185 15.26 5.42 5.34
N TYR A 186 14.25 6.00 6.01
CA TYR A 186 14.37 6.26 7.44
C TYR A 186 14.55 4.98 8.25
N LEU A 187 13.91 3.88 7.84
CA LEU A 187 14.11 2.58 8.47
C LEU A 187 15.53 2.04 8.26
N SER A 188 16.11 2.13 7.05
CA SER A 188 17.49 1.69 6.81
C SER A 188 18.53 2.50 7.57
N GLN A 189 18.26 3.78 7.81
CA GLN A 189 19.12 4.68 8.59
C GLN A 189 18.94 4.51 10.12
N GLY A 190 17.93 3.77 10.56
CA GLY A 190 17.55 3.68 11.97
C GLY A 190 16.88 4.95 12.52
N ALA A 191 16.44 5.85 11.64
CA ALA A 191 15.63 7.02 11.94
C ALA A 191 14.16 6.60 12.19
N LEU A 192 13.96 5.83 13.26
CA LEU A 192 12.70 5.12 13.49
C LEU A 192 11.52 6.07 13.77
N ASP A 193 11.76 7.23 14.38
CA ASP A 193 10.69 8.18 14.71
C ASP A 193 10.21 8.95 13.47
N GLU A 194 11.14 9.30 12.58
CA GLU A 194 10.85 9.89 11.27
C GLU A 194 10.07 8.89 10.40
N ALA A 195 10.47 7.61 10.39
CA ALA A 195 9.74 6.55 9.71
C ALA A 195 8.30 6.43 10.22
N VAL A 196 8.08 6.40 11.55
CA VAL A 196 6.73 6.38 12.13
C VAL A 196 5.92 7.60 11.73
N THR A 197 6.54 8.79 11.70
CA THR A 197 5.86 10.04 11.35
C THR A 197 5.34 10.00 9.91
N VAL A 198 6.21 9.66 8.94
CA VAL A 198 5.84 9.55 7.53
C VAL A 198 4.75 8.50 7.30
N LEU A 199 4.83 7.36 7.99
CA LEU A 199 3.84 6.28 7.89
C LEU A 199 2.50 6.67 8.52
N ASN A 200 2.49 7.37 9.64
CA ASN A 200 1.26 7.89 10.25
C ASN A 200 0.55 8.90 9.35
N GLU A 201 1.32 9.80 8.73
CA GLU A 201 0.79 10.74 7.76
C GLU A 201 0.20 10.00 6.55
N GLY A 202 0.89 8.97 6.01
CA GLY A 202 0.35 8.14 4.93
C GLY A 202 -0.95 7.44 5.32
N LEU A 203 -1.01 6.87 6.53
CA LEU A 203 -2.21 6.24 7.07
C LEU A 203 -3.33 7.26 7.39
N SER A 204 -3.04 8.55 7.47
CA SER A 204 -4.08 9.59 7.58
C SER A 204 -4.82 9.82 6.26
N TYR A 205 -4.16 9.54 5.12
CA TYR A 205 -4.78 9.55 3.79
C TYR A 205 -5.45 8.20 3.48
N GLU A 206 -4.77 7.09 3.77
CA GLU A 206 -5.27 5.74 3.56
C GLU A 206 -5.21 4.90 4.83
N SER A 207 -6.23 5.04 5.68
CA SER A 207 -6.27 4.40 7.00
C SER A 207 -6.32 2.87 6.98
N HIS A 208 -6.61 2.26 5.83
CA HIS A 208 -6.67 0.81 5.65
C HIS A 208 -5.70 0.31 4.57
N ASN A 209 -4.51 0.90 4.51
CA ASN A 209 -3.43 0.46 3.63
C ASN A 209 -2.56 -0.63 4.30
N LEU A 210 -2.57 -1.84 3.73
CA LEU A 210 -1.84 -3.00 4.27
C LEU A 210 -0.32 -2.78 4.25
N ASN A 211 0.23 -2.20 3.17
CA ASN A 211 1.67 -2.01 3.02
C ASN A 211 2.21 -1.02 4.05
N LEU A 212 1.59 0.17 4.18
CA LEU A 212 1.97 1.16 5.20
C LEU A 212 1.85 0.58 6.62
N THR A 213 0.80 -0.21 6.86
CA THR A 213 0.60 -0.91 8.14
C THR A 213 1.73 -1.90 8.41
N MET A 214 2.14 -2.68 7.42
CA MET A 214 3.26 -3.60 7.53
C MET A 214 4.58 -2.88 7.78
N MET A 215 4.88 -1.82 7.02
CA MET A 215 6.08 -1.00 7.24
C MET A 215 6.10 -0.42 8.65
N LYS A 216 4.97 0.11 9.13
CA LYS A 216 4.85 0.62 10.50
C LYS A 216 5.06 -0.47 11.54
N ALA A 217 4.50 -1.65 11.33
CA ALA A 217 4.73 -2.80 12.20
C ALA A 217 6.22 -3.18 12.27
N ARG A 218 6.96 -3.09 11.15
CA ARG A 218 8.42 -3.34 11.13
C ARG A 218 9.19 -2.29 11.91
N VAL A 219 8.88 -1.00 11.72
CA VAL A 219 9.49 0.08 12.50
C VAL A 219 9.22 -0.12 14.00
N LEU A 220 7.99 -0.50 14.37
CA LEU A 220 7.64 -0.82 15.75
C LEU A 220 8.42 -2.02 16.30
N VAL A 221 8.75 -3.02 15.48
CA VAL A 221 9.63 -4.11 15.91
C VAL A 221 11.05 -3.62 16.16
N GLU A 222 11.62 -2.81 15.29
CA GLU A 222 12.95 -2.21 15.51
C GLU A 222 12.98 -1.33 16.78
N GLN A 223 11.86 -0.70 17.12
CA GLN A 223 11.67 0.03 18.38
C GLN A 223 11.45 -0.88 19.61
N GLY A 224 11.39 -2.21 19.45
CA GLY A 224 11.08 -3.17 20.51
C GLY A 224 9.60 -3.21 20.93
N LYS A 225 8.71 -2.50 20.22
CA LYS A 225 7.28 -2.39 20.50
C LYS A 225 6.48 -3.53 19.85
N HIS A 226 6.88 -4.78 20.13
CA HIS A 226 6.33 -5.96 19.44
C HIS A 226 4.83 -6.15 19.66
N ARG A 227 4.30 -5.79 20.84
CA ARG A 227 2.87 -5.88 21.14
C ARG A 227 2.04 -4.92 20.28
N GLU A 228 2.52 -3.71 20.08
CA GLU A 228 1.87 -2.70 19.24
C GLU A 228 1.91 -3.12 17.77
N ALA A 229 3.06 -3.61 17.29
CA ALA A 229 3.20 -4.16 15.95
C ALA A 229 2.21 -5.31 15.69
N LEU A 230 2.09 -6.26 16.64
CA LEU A 230 1.15 -7.36 16.51
C LEU A 230 -0.31 -6.88 16.50
N ALA A 231 -0.67 -5.96 17.39
CA ALA A 231 -2.02 -5.39 17.44
C ALA A 231 -2.39 -4.66 16.14
N LEU A 232 -1.41 -4.01 15.51
CA LEU A 232 -1.58 -3.33 14.23
C LEU A 232 -1.86 -4.33 13.10
N LEU A 233 -1.07 -5.40 12.99
CA LEU A 233 -1.26 -6.40 11.93
C LEU A 233 -2.57 -7.16 12.08
N LEU A 234 -2.97 -7.55 13.29
CA LEU A 234 -4.20 -8.33 13.54
C LEU A 234 -5.50 -7.65 13.10
N GLN A 235 -5.45 -6.39 12.66
CA GLN A 235 -6.57 -5.68 12.02
C GLN A 235 -6.81 -6.15 10.58
N PHE A 236 -5.88 -6.91 10.00
CA PHE A 236 -5.91 -7.42 8.64
C PHE A 236 -5.96 -8.95 8.61
N ASN A 237 -6.56 -9.49 7.54
CA ASN A 237 -6.55 -10.92 7.23
C ASN A 237 -6.48 -11.14 5.71
N PRO A 238 -5.36 -10.79 5.07
CA PRO A 238 -5.23 -10.88 3.62
C PRO A 238 -5.10 -12.34 3.15
N ASP A 239 -5.32 -12.60 1.86
CA ASP A 239 -5.11 -13.94 1.30
C ASP A 239 -3.64 -14.36 1.46
N ILE A 240 -3.39 -15.46 2.19
CA ILE A 240 -2.05 -15.97 2.48
C ILE A 240 -1.25 -16.32 1.22
N ASN A 241 -1.92 -16.73 0.14
CA ASN A 241 -1.24 -17.04 -1.13
C ASN A 241 -0.66 -15.79 -1.80
N LYS A 242 -1.17 -14.61 -1.46
CA LYS A 242 -0.76 -13.32 -2.02
C LYS A 242 0.10 -12.49 -1.08
N SER A 243 0.14 -12.86 0.20
CA SER A 243 0.70 -12.01 1.27
C SER A 243 1.59 -12.81 2.22
N THR A 244 2.44 -13.69 1.68
CA THR A 244 3.32 -14.55 2.49
C THR A 244 4.23 -13.75 3.42
N GLU A 245 4.67 -12.56 2.99
CA GLU A 245 5.45 -11.62 3.79
C GLU A 245 4.71 -11.10 5.04
N TYR A 246 3.42 -10.76 4.91
CA TYR A 246 2.58 -10.37 6.04
C TYR A 246 2.54 -11.47 7.10
N TYR A 247 2.32 -12.72 6.66
CA TYR A 247 2.25 -13.86 7.55
C TYR A 247 3.62 -14.24 8.13
N ALA A 248 4.72 -14.02 7.41
CA ALA A 248 6.07 -14.21 7.93
C ALA A 248 6.37 -13.23 9.09
N LEU A 249 6.05 -11.94 8.89
CA LEU A 249 6.16 -10.92 9.94
C LEU A 249 5.24 -11.25 11.13
N LEU A 250 4.00 -11.67 10.88
CA LEU A 250 3.05 -12.07 11.93
C LEU A 250 3.57 -13.27 12.75
N ALA A 251 4.13 -14.29 12.09
CA ALA A 251 4.71 -15.45 12.75
C ALA A 251 5.89 -15.09 13.64
N ALA A 252 6.79 -14.23 13.13
CA ALA A 252 7.95 -13.76 13.87
C ALA A 252 7.55 -12.91 15.10
N LEU A 253 6.48 -12.12 14.97
CA LEU A 253 5.89 -11.40 16.11
C LEU A 253 5.29 -12.33 17.15
N PHE A 254 4.53 -13.35 16.73
CA PHE A 254 4.02 -14.37 17.65
C PHE A 254 5.16 -15.06 18.42
N GLU A 255 6.22 -15.45 17.71
CA GLU A 255 7.41 -16.06 18.30
C GLU A 255 8.05 -15.17 19.37
N SER A 256 8.31 -13.89 19.02
CA SER A 256 8.92 -12.92 19.92
C SER A 256 8.13 -12.65 21.19
N LEU A 257 6.81 -12.86 21.14
CA LEU A 257 5.89 -12.68 22.26
C LEU A 257 5.60 -13.98 23.01
N GLY A 258 6.31 -15.06 22.71
CA GLY A 258 6.15 -16.38 23.34
C GLY A 258 4.89 -17.13 22.89
N ARG A 259 4.19 -16.65 21.85
CA ARG A 259 3.01 -17.31 21.26
C ARG A 259 3.44 -18.39 20.27
N ILE A 260 4.25 -19.32 20.77
CA ILE A 260 5.00 -20.30 19.95
C ILE A 260 4.10 -21.24 19.14
N ASN A 261 2.94 -21.60 19.69
CA ASN A 261 1.97 -22.45 18.98
C ASN A 261 1.43 -21.78 17.71
N GLU A 262 1.17 -20.48 17.78
CA GLU A 262 0.63 -19.70 16.66
C GLU A 262 1.72 -19.46 15.61
N ALA A 263 2.92 -19.06 16.06
CA ALA A 263 4.09 -18.94 15.18
C ALA A 263 4.33 -20.23 14.38
N GLY A 264 4.40 -21.38 15.06
CA GLY A 264 4.61 -22.68 14.42
C GLY A 264 3.52 -23.04 13.40
N SER A 265 2.24 -22.74 13.70
CA SER A 265 1.14 -22.99 12.76
C SER A 265 1.25 -22.13 11.50
N VAL A 266 1.64 -20.85 11.64
CA VAL A 266 1.83 -19.96 10.50
C VAL A 266 3.03 -20.41 9.66
N TYR A 267 4.18 -20.71 10.28
CA TYR A 267 5.36 -21.21 9.55
C TYR A 267 5.07 -22.51 8.80
N GLN A 268 4.37 -23.47 9.42
CA GLN A 268 3.96 -24.70 8.73
C GLN A 268 3.08 -24.44 7.50
N THR A 269 2.25 -23.40 7.55
CA THR A 269 1.40 -23.02 6.41
C THR A 269 2.24 -22.36 5.32
N LEU A 270 3.15 -21.46 5.70
CA LEU A 270 4.10 -20.82 4.76
C LEU A 270 5.01 -21.84 4.06
N ILE A 271 5.51 -22.85 4.78
CA ILE A 271 6.31 -23.94 4.24
C ILE A 271 5.53 -24.77 3.20
N LYS A 272 4.21 -24.93 3.36
CA LYS A 272 3.39 -25.63 2.36
C LYS A 272 3.27 -24.83 1.06
N LEU A 273 3.30 -23.50 1.16
CA LEU A 273 3.23 -22.60 0.00
C LEU A 273 4.58 -22.50 -0.72
N ASP A 274 5.65 -22.37 0.06
CA ASP A 274 7.01 -22.33 -0.45
C ASP A 274 7.94 -23.19 0.43
N PRO A 275 8.10 -24.48 0.06
CA PRO A 275 8.96 -25.40 0.78
C PRO A 275 10.47 -25.09 0.63
N THR A 276 10.84 -24.21 -0.31
CA THR A 276 12.24 -23.88 -0.61
C THR A 276 12.74 -22.71 0.22
N ASN A 277 11.83 -21.91 0.77
CA ASN A 277 12.17 -20.77 1.61
C ASN A 277 12.70 -21.22 2.98
N GLY A 278 14.02 -21.16 3.12
CA GLY A 278 14.71 -21.56 4.34
C GLY A 278 14.40 -20.70 5.56
N GLN A 279 13.89 -19.48 5.35
CA GLN A 279 13.48 -18.61 6.45
C GLN A 279 12.29 -19.17 7.21
N TYR A 280 11.33 -19.79 6.51
CA TYR A 280 10.17 -20.40 7.13
C TYR A 280 10.54 -21.67 7.89
N TRP A 281 11.48 -22.46 7.35
CA TRP A 281 12.05 -23.61 8.05
C TRP A 281 12.82 -23.18 9.30
N LEU A 282 13.56 -22.09 9.23
CA LEU A 282 14.28 -21.57 10.39
C LEU A 282 13.31 -21.15 11.51
N GLY A 283 12.29 -20.35 11.18
CA GLY A 283 11.27 -19.94 12.14
C GLY A 283 10.52 -21.13 12.75
N LEU A 284 10.23 -22.16 11.96
CA LEU A 284 9.66 -23.41 12.47
C LEU A 284 10.62 -24.13 13.43
N GLY A 285 11.92 -24.18 13.12
CA GLY A 285 12.95 -24.78 13.98
C GLY A 285 13.00 -24.13 15.35
N ILE A 286 12.98 -22.79 15.40
CA ILE A 286 12.99 -22.02 16.67
C ILE A 286 11.71 -22.25 17.47
N ALA A 287 10.56 -22.26 16.79
CA ALA A 287 9.29 -22.53 17.44
C ALA A 287 9.24 -23.96 18.02
N LEU A 288 9.74 -24.97 17.29
CA LEU A 288 9.78 -26.35 17.75
C LEU A 288 10.76 -26.56 18.91
N GLU A 289 11.91 -25.89 18.85
CA GLU A 289 12.90 -25.91 19.91
C GLU A 289 12.34 -25.30 21.20
N SER A 290 11.64 -24.17 21.09
CA SER A 290 10.97 -23.52 22.23
C SER A 290 9.86 -24.39 22.84
N LYS A 291 9.34 -25.37 22.10
CA LYS A 291 8.39 -26.39 22.58
C LYS A 291 9.07 -27.68 23.08
N HIS A 292 10.39 -27.70 23.19
CA HIS A 292 11.21 -28.86 23.55
C HIS A 292 11.11 -30.05 22.58
N SER A 293 10.62 -29.83 21.35
CA SER A 293 10.54 -30.85 20.30
C SER A 293 11.86 -30.94 19.52
N LEU A 294 12.95 -31.28 20.22
CA LEU A 294 14.33 -31.14 19.71
C LEU A 294 14.58 -31.89 18.38
N GLN A 295 14.08 -33.12 18.23
CA GLN A 295 14.26 -33.88 16.99
C GLN A 295 13.64 -33.19 15.78
N GLN A 296 12.44 -32.63 15.94
CA GLN A 296 11.76 -31.91 14.85
C GLN A 296 12.44 -30.57 14.57
N ALA A 297 12.93 -29.89 15.61
CA ALA A 297 13.71 -28.67 15.47
C ALA A 297 15.00 -28.89 14.67
N MET A 298 15.73 -29.98 14.95
CA MET A 298 16.93 -30.36 14.20
C MET A 298 16.65 -30.60 12.71
N GLU A 299 15.57 -31.31 12.38
CA GLU A 299 15.19 -31.50 10.96
C GLU A 299 14.84 -30.17 10.31
N ALA A 300 14.10 -29.29 11.00
CA ALA A 300 13.78 -27.97 10.48
C ALA A 300 15.03 -27.09 10.26
N TYR A 301 15.97 -27.08 11.19
CA TYR A 301 17.25 -26.36 11.01
C TYR A 301 18.09 -26.92 9.87
N LYS A 302 18.13 -28.25 9.71
CA LYS A 302 18.78 -28.89 8.58
C LYS A 302 18.14 -28.50 7.25
N ARG A 303 16.81 -28.45 7.18
CA ARG A 303 16.10 -27.98 5.98
C ARG A 303 16.40 -26.52 5.68
N ALA A 304 16.42 -25.67 6.71
CA ALA A 304 16.79 -24.28 6.56
C ALA A 304 18.20 -24.12 5.99
N SER A 305 19.23 -24.78 6.54
CA SER A 305 20.60 -24.62 6.05
C SER A 305 20.81 -25.11 4.61
N GLN A 306 20.01 -26.09 4.17
CA GLN A 306 20.06 -26.69 2.84
C GLN A 306 19.25 -25.94 1.77
N SER A 307 18.48 -24.91 2.13
CA SER A 307 17.72 -24.12 1.15
C SER A 307 18.63 -23.38 0.17
N GLU A 308 18.28 -23.43 -1.12
CA GLU A 308 19.10 -22.90 -2.22
C GLU A 308 19.30 -21.38 -2.14
N ASN A 309 18.24 -20.64 -1.78
CA ASN A 309 18.22 -19.16 -1.76
C ASN A 309 18.09 -18.59 -0.34
N ILE A 310 18.78 -19.18 0.64
CA ILE A 310 18.82 -18.66 2.00
C ILE A 310 20.02 -17.74 2.21
N GLN A 311 19.83 -16.67 2.98
CA GLN A 311 20.92 -15.76 3.33
C GLN A 311 22.04 -16.47 4.10
N PRO A 312 23.31 -16.07 3.93
CA PRO A 312 24.43 -16.65 4.66
C PRO A 312 24.26 -16.61 6.18
N ALA A 313 23.78 -15.50 6.74
CA ALA A 313 23.57 -15.35 8.19
C ALA A 313 22.53 -16.36 8.71
N VAL A 314 21.43 -16.50 7.98
CA VAL A 314 20.33 -17.43 8.31
C VAL A 314 20.80 -18.88 8.20
N ARG A 315 21.59 -19.21 7.17
CA ARG A 315 22.26 -20.53 7.04
C ARG A 315 23.19 -20.80 8.22
N SER A 316 24.10 -19.88 8.53
CA SER A 316 25.05 -20.03 9.62
C SER A 316 24.36 -20.18 10.97
N TYR A 317 23.27 -19.44 11.20
CA TYR A 317 22.46 -19.62 12.41
C TYR A 317 21.88 -21.04 12.50
N ALA A 318 21.25 -21.52 11.43
CA ALA A 318 20.66 -22.85 11.40
C ALA A 318 21.70 -23.96 11.62
N GLU A 319 22.88 -23.85 10.99
CA GLU A 319 23.99 -24.79 11.15
C GLU A 319 24.55 -24.78 12.57
N ASN A 320 24.81 -23.59 13.13
CA ASN A 320 25.29 -23.45 14.50
C ASN A 320 24.30 -24.05 15.49
N ARG A 321 23.00 -23.81 15.29
CA ARG A 321 21.98 -24.35 16.18
C ARG A 321 21.85 -25.86 16.05
N LEU A 322 21.88 -26.38 14.82
CA LEU A 322 21.89 -27.81 14.54
C LEU A 322 23.07 -28.51 15.25
N ASN A 323 24.28 -27.98 15.12
CA ASN A 323 25.47 -28.52 15.79
C ASN A 323 25.30 -28.50 17.32
N SER A 324 24.78 -27.40 17.89
CA SER A 324 24.55 -27.30 19.34
C SER A 324 23.57 -28.34 19.89
N LEU A 325 22.61 -28.76 19.06
CA LEU A 325 21.61 -29.77 19.43
C LEU A 325 22.10 -31.21 19.23
N GLN A 326 23.17 -31.42 18.46
CA GLN A 326 23.76 -32.74 18.20
C GLN A 326 24.76 -33.18 19.27
N GLY A 327 25.34 -32.24 20.02
CA GLY A 327 26.30 -32.51 21.10
C GLY A 327 27.73 -32.22 20.69
#